data_AF-A0A2G6F797-F1
#
_entry.id   AF-A0A2G6F797-F1
#
_cell.length_a   1.000
_cell.length_b   1.000
_cell.length_c   1.000
_cell.angle_alpha   90.00
_cell.angle_beta   90.00
_cell.angle_gamma   90.00
#
_symmetry.space_group_name_H-M   'P 1'
#
loop_
_entity.id
_entity.type
_entity.pdbx_description
1 polymer ?
#
loop_
_entity_poly.entity_id
_entity_poly.type
_entity_poly.pdbx_seq_one_letter_code
_entity_poly.pdbx_strand_id
1 'polypeptide(L)'
;MKRKIVTYEKLTKDILDLLVTKYPDGYDYKDIISYRNSKGENIKAVEVRAEDTIYLVKISQRLEQTMEDYAEDEDSFSDDDFLDKEFDEKFLID
;
A
#
# COMPACT_ATOMS: atom_id res chain seq x y z
N MET A 1 -5.29 -16.78 -7.07
CA MET A 1 -5.05 -15.43 -6.54
C MET A 1 -3.57 -15.26 -6.24
N LYS A 2 -2.96 -14.20 -6.78
CA LYS A 2 -1.57 -13.83 -6.52
C LYS A 2 -1.51 -12.97 -5.26
N ARG A 3 -0.39 -13.01 -4.51
CA ARG A 3 -0.15 -12.11 -3.37
C ARG A 3 1.00 -11.19 -3.70
N LYS A 4 0.80 -9.88 -3.56
CA LYS A 4 1.83 -8.86 -3.78
C LYS A 4 2.02 -8.02 -2.52
N ILE A 5 3.27 -7.84 -2.11
CA ILE A 5 3.62 -6.91 -1.02
C ILE A 5 3.83 -5.54 -1.64
N VAL A 6 3.16 -4.53 -1.10
CA VAL A 6 3.20 -3.15 -1.58
C VAL A 6 3.80 -2.30 -0.48
N THR A 7 4.87 -1.57 -0.79
CA THR A 7 5.39 -0.52 0.08
C THR A 7 4.84 0.82 -0.40
N TYR A 8 5.01 1.88 0.40
CA TYR A 8 4.55 3.22 0.02
C TYR A 8 5.08 3.63 -1.37
N GLU A 9 6.34 3.29 -1.68
CA GLU A 9 6.97 3.55 -2.97
C GLU A 9 6.31 2.87 -4.17
N LYS A 10 5.58 1.79 -3.93
CA LYS A 10 4.91 0.99 -4.96
C LYS A 10 3.39 1.11 -4.87
N LEU A 11 2.90 2.05 -4.07
CA LEU A 11 1.49 2.37 -4.01
C LEU A 11 1.04 2.86 -5.40
N THR A 12 -0.24 2.80 -5.68
CA THR A 12 -0.83 3.35 -6.91
C THR A 12 -2.20 3.89 -6.54
N LYS A 13 -2.75 4.79 -7.36
CA LYS A 13 -4.10 5.31 -7.14
C LYS A 13 -5.13 4.19 -6.98
N ASP A 14 -5.08 3.18 -7.85
CA ASP A 14 -5.96 1.99 -7.76
C ASP A 14 -5.88 1.25 -6.41
N ILE A 15 -4.68 1.12 -5.82
CA ILE A 15 -4.51 0.46 -4.52
C ILE A 15 -5.01 1.37 -3.39
N LEU A 16 -4.80 2.69 -3.53
CA LEU A 16 -5.28 3.68 -2.57
C LEU A 16 -6.81 3.74 -2.56
N ASP A 17 -7.44 3.71 -3.72
CA ASP A 17 -8.90 3.60 -3.88
C ASP A 17 -9.46 2.37 -3.17
N LEU A 18 -8.81 1.20 -3.34
CA LEU A 18 -9.20 -0.02 -2.63
C LEU A 18 -9.04 0.11 -1.12
N LEU A 19 -8.02 0.84 -0.65
CA LEU A 19 -7.79 1.07 0.78
C LEU A 19 -8.86 1.98 1.37
N VAL A 20 -9.12 3.16 0.79
CA VAL A 20 -10.12 4.10 1.31
C VAL A 20 -11.54 3.57 1.17
N THR A 21 -11.82 2.79 0.12
CA THR A 21 -13.11 2.11 -0.04
C THR A 21 -13.31 1.03 1.04
N LYS A 22 -12.26 0.27 1.36
CA LYS A 22 -12.35 -0.81 2.36
C LYS A 22 -12.30 -0.28 3.79
N TYR A 23 -11.55 0.78 4.03
CA TYR A 23 -11.27 1.38 5.33
C TYR A 23 -11.61 2.87 5.32
N PRO A 24 -12.89 3.25 5.10
CA PRO A 24 -13.29 4.66 5.00
C PRO A 24 -13.09 5.42 6.32
N ASP A 25 -13.17 4.71 7.45
CA ASP A 25 -12.92 5.25 8.79
C ASP A 25 -11.52 4.89 9.32
N GLY A 26 -10.62 4.45 8.44
CA GLY A 26 -9.34 3.84 8.79
C GLY A 26 -9.43 2.37 9.19
N TYR A 27 -8.28 1.77 9.47
CA TYR A 27 -8.15 0.36 9.85
C TYR A 27 -7.89 0.21 11.36
N ASP A 28 -8.36 -0.90 11.94
CA ASP A 28 -8.15 -1.22 13.35
C ASP A 28 -7.05 -2.28 13.50
N TYR A 29 -6.54 -2.51 14.71
CA TYR A 29 -5.54 -3.51 15.04
C TYR A 29 -5.91 -4.92 14.56
N LYS A 30 -7.20 -5.24 14.48
CA LYS A 30 -7.71 -6.53 13.96
C LYS A 30 -7.48 -6.72 12.46
N ASP A 31 -7.35 -5.62 11.71
CA ASP A 31 -7.12 -5.61 10.27
C ASP A 31 -5.63 -5.72 9.93
N ILE A 32 -4.76 -5.54 10.92
CA ILE A 32 -3.31 -5.55 10.76
C ILE A 32 -2.78 -6.98 10.77
N ILE A 33 -2.17 -7.36 9.65
CA ILE A 33 -1.36 -8.58 9.53
C ILE A 33 0.07 -8.25 9.94
N SER A 34 0.59 -8.94 10.95
CA SER A 34 1.98 -8.80 11.41
C SER A 34 2.75 -10.09 11.12
N TYR A 35 3.90 -9.98 10.45
CA TYR A 35 4.76 -11.13 10.16
C TYR A 35 6.23 -10.73 10.18
N ARG A 36 7.11 -11.70 10.44
CA ARG A 36 8.55 -11.50 10.37
C ARG A 36 9.07 -11.90 9.00
N ASN A 37 9.82 -11.02 8.32
CA ASN A 37 10.42 -11.36 7.02
C ASN A 37 11.72 -12.17 7.20
N SER A 38 12.34 -12.56 6.08
CA SER A 38 13.60 -13.32 6.06
C SER A 38 14.79 -12.60 6.71
N LYS A 39 14.73 -11.26 6.83
CA LYS A 39 15.74 -10.45 7.50
C LYS A 39 15.50 -10.32 9.01
N GLY A 40 14.43 -10.92 9.53
CA GLY A 40 14.06 -10.78 10.93
C GLY A 40 13.36 -9.46 11.27
N GLU A 41 12.92 -8.68 10.29
CA GLU A 41 12.18 -7.44 10.48
C GLU A 41 10.70 -7.74 10.72
N ASN A 42 10.07 -7.05 11.66
CA ASN A 42 8.62 -7.15 11.86
C ASN A 42 7.90 -6.24 10.87
N ILE A 43 7.14 -6.85 9.97
CA ILE A 43 6.33 -6.17 8.96
C ILE A 43 4.88 -6.16 9.43
N LYS A 44 4.26 -4.99 9.34
CA LYS A 44 2.82 -4.80 9.51
C LYS A 44 2.21 -4.38 8.18
N ALA A 45 1.08 -4.97 7.83
CA ALA A 45 0.38 -4.67 6.59
C ALA A 45 -1.14 -4.79 6.76
N VAL A 46 -1.88 -4.04 5.95
CA VAL A 46 -3.32 -4.24 5.73
C VAL A 46 -3.54 -4.97 4.39
N GLU A 47 -4.65 -5.70 4.28
CA GLU A 47 -5.00 -6.46 3.08
C GLU A 47 -6.08 -5.74 2.28
N VAL A 48 -5.88 -5.55 0.98
CA VAL A 48 -6.95 -5.20 0.02
C VAL A 48 -6.93 -6.16 -1.17
N ARG A 49 -8.07 -6.30 -1.84
CA ARG A 49 -8.27 -7.32 -2.88
C ARG A 49 -8.75 -6.70 -4.18
N ALA A 50 -8.09 -7.07 -5.26
CA ALA A 50 -8.58 -6.94 -6.62
C ALA A 50 -9.06 -8.31 -7.13
N GLU A 51 -9.47 -8.37 -8.40
CA GLU A 51 -10.06 -9.57 -9.02
C GLU A 51 -9.17 -10.82 -8.91
N ASP A 52 -7.88 -10.71 -9.24
CA ASP A 52 -6.93 -11.84 -9.23
C ASP A 52 -5.79 -11.70 -8.21
N THR A 53 -5.70 -10.57 -7.52
CA THR A 53 -4.55 -10.17 -6.72
C THR A 53 -4.96 -9.71 -5.32
N ILE A 54 -4.24 -10.21 -4.32
CA ILE A 54 -4.31 -9.77 -2.93
C ILE A 54 -3.08 -8.89 -2.68
N TYR A 55 -3.32 -7.63 -2.31
CA TYR A 55 -2.27 -6.69 -1.94
C TYR A 55 -2.11 -6.66 -0.42
N LEU A 56 -0.88 -6.88 0.05
CA LEU A 56 -0.48 -6.65 1.43
C LEU A 56 0.27 -5.32 1.47
N VAL A 57 -0.45 -4.25 1.81
CA VAL A 57 0.10 -2.89 1.83
C VAL A 57 0.75 -2.64 3.18
N LYS A 58 2.06 -2.39 3.17
CA LYS A 58 2.82 -2.14 4.39
C LYS A 58 2.35 -0.86 5.06
N ILE A 59 2.07 -0.96 6.35
CA ILE A 59 1.71 0.19 7.18
C ILE A 59 2.96 1.04 7.43
N SER A 60 2.84 2.33 7.17
CA SER A 60 3.85 3.36 7.43
C SER A 60 3.13 4.68 7.75
N GLN A 61 3.80 5.59 8.46
CA GLN A 61 3.23 6.92 8.76
C GLN A 61 2.81 7.68 7.49
N ARG A 62 3.58 7.51 6.39
CA ARG A 62 3.24 8.13 5.10
C ARG A 62 1.96 7.56 4.50
N LEU A 63 1.76 6.25 4.60
CA LEU A 63 0.52 5.63 4.12
C LEU A 63 -0.69 6.18 4.89
N GLU A 64 -0.58 6.29 6.22
CA GLU A 64 -1.66 6.80 7.07
C GLU A 64 -2.04 8.22 6.67
N GLN A 65 -1.05 9.10 6.53
CA GLN A 65 -1.26 10.48 6.11
C GLN A 65 -1.86 10.57 4.71
N THR A 66 -1.31 9.84 3.73
CA THR A 66 -1.84 9.83 2.36
C THR A 66 -3.26 9.28 2.29
N MET A 67 -3.63 8.29 3.11
CA MET A 67 -5.00 7.79 3.15
C MET A 67 -5.98 8.82 3.72
N GLU A 68 -5.56 9.59 4.74
CA GLU A 68 -6.36 10.68 5.31
C GLU A 68 -6.55 11.80 4.30
N ASP A 69 -5.44 12.31 3.73
CA ASP A 69 -5.46 13.39 2.74
C ASP A 69 -6.30 13.01 1.50
N TYR A 70 -6.13 11.77 1.00
CA TYR A 70 -6.85 11.28 -0.19
C TYR A 70 -8.35 11.05 0.06
N ALA A 71 -8.74 10.72 1.29
CA ALA A 71 -10.15 10.59 1.66
C ALA A 71 -10.86 11.95 1.72
N GLU A 72 -10.12 13.02 2.03
CA GLU A 72 -10.63 14.40 2.00
C GLU A 72 -10.60 15.01 0.59
N ASP A 73 -9.56 14.71 -0.19
CA ASP A 73 -9.35 15.20 -1.55
C ASP A 73 -8.68 14.13 -2.44
N GLU A 74 -9.44 13.49 -3.33
CA GLU A 74 -8.95 12.44 -4.25
C GLU A 74 -7.87 12.94 -5.24
N ASP A 75 -7.68 14.26 -5.37
CA ASP A 75 -6.62 14.87 -6.18
C ASP A 75 -5.34 15.16 -5.37
N SER A 76 -5.32 14.89 -4.05
CA SER A 76 -4.13 15.10 -3.20
C SER A 76 -2.98 14.16 -3.53
N PHE A 77 -3.24 13.07 -4.25
CA PHE A 77 -2.27 12.04 -4.58
C PHE A 77 -1.96 12.06 -6.08
N SER A 78 -0.73 12.44 -6.42
CA SER A 78 -0.31 12.67 -7.81
C SER A 78 0.74 11.67 -8.28
N ASP A 79 0.84 11.45 -9.59
CA ASP A 79 1.93 10.64 -10.17
C ASP A 79 3.32 11.21 -9.84
N ASP A 80 3.41 12.52 -9.57
CA ASP A 80 4.62 13.22 -9.16
C ASP A 80 5.16 12.69 -7.80
N ASP A 81 4.29 12.22 -6.91
CA ASP A 81 4.67 11.59 -5.62
C ASP A 81 5.45 10.28 -5.80
N PHE A 82 5.40 9.67 -6.99
CA PHE A 82 6.11 8.45 -7.36
C PHE A 82 7.34 8.67 -8.22
N LEU A 83 7.46 9.84 -8.84
CA LEU A 83 8.50 10.13 -9.83
C LEU A 83 9.89 10.31 -9.21
N ASP A 84 9.97 10.39 -7.88
CA ASP A 84 11.22 10.59 -7.14
C ASP A 84 11.97 9.29 -6.79
N LYS A 85 11.60 8.16 -7.40
CA LYS A 85 12.36 6.90 -7.27
C LYS A 85 12.67 6.33 -8.62
N GLU A 86 13.95 6.35 -8.98
CA GLU A 86 14.54 5.40 -9.94
C GLU A 86 13.93 4.03 -9.68
N PHE A 87 12.97 3.66 -10.52
CA PHE A 87 12.43 2.32 -10.56
C PHE A 87 13.62 1.44 -10.92
N ASP A 88 14.15 0.74 -9.92
CA ASP A 88 15.17 -0.28 -10.08
C ASP A 88 14.63 -1.32 -11.07
N GLU A 89 14.92 -1.13 -12.37
CA GLU A 89 14.51 -1.97 -13.51
C GLU A 89 14.92 -3.45 -13.32
N LYS A 90 15.73 -3.71 -12.29
CA LYS A 90 16.19 -5.01 -11.84
C LYS A 90 15.10 -5.97 -11.35
N PHE A 91 13.88 -5.50 -11.07
CA PHE A 91 12.75 -6.35 -10.67
C PHE A 91 11.81 -6.75 -11.81
N LEU A 92 12.05 -6.31 -13.05
CA LEU A 92 11.19 -6.60 -14.21
C LEU A 92 11.79 -7.61 -15.20
N ILE A 93 12.92 -8.24 -14.86
CA ILE A 93 13.51 -9.30 -15.67
C ILE A 93 13.29 -10.63 -14.94
N ASP A 94 12.19 -11.30 -15.26
CA ASP A 94 12.08 -12.77 -15.26
C ASP A 94 12.27 -13.26 -16.69
#